data_AF-A0A3D0QES0-F1
#
_entry.id   AF-A0A3D0QES0-F1
#
_cell.length_a   1.000
_cell.length_b   1.000
_cell.length_c   1.000
_cell.angle_alpha   90.00
_cell.angle_beta   90.00
_cell.angle_gamma   90.00
#
_symmetry.space_group_name_H-M   'P 1'
#
loop_
_entity.id
_entity.type
_entity.pdbx_description
1 polymer ?
#
loop_
_entity_poly.entity_id
_entity_poly.type
_entity_poly.pdbx_seq_one_letter_code
_entity_poly.pdbx_strand_id
1 'polypeptide(L)'
;RRTADRKLTLIPYNEEYKEFLEPAAKLLRDAAALTTNASLKSFLTKRADAFFSNDYYASDVAWMDLDSPIEPTIGPYEVYMDELFNYKAAFEAFITIRNDEETKKLASFSRQLQDIENNLPINPKYRNPKLGASAPIRVVDEVLVGGEARAGVQTAAFNLPNDERVTREKGSKRVMLRNVQEAKFQKVLAPIAGIALDAVQRGKISFEPFFTHILAHELMHGLGPHTVTVDGKQTTVRQQMKELGSALEEAKADISGLFALQYLIDKGVVAKSTEEPMYVMYLAGAFRSVRFGINEAHGKGMALQFNYLFDAGAFEYDAASATFKVNIAKMKEASQRLTGDIMTIQAEGSYEQAKALLEKYVVIRPEMKTVLDKLTDIPTDIAPSFPLVDQLK
;
A
#
# COMPACT_ATOMS: atom_id res chain seq x y z
N ARG A 1 4.63 21.39 23.13
CA ARG A 1 4.44 22.87 23.21
C ARG A 1 5.56 23.50 24.02
N ARG A 2 5.71 24.83 23.99
CA ARG A 2 6.68 25.55 24.83
C ARG A 2 5.94 26.24 25.99
N THR A 3 6.44 26.05 27.21
CA THR A 3 5.91 26.70 28.43
C THR A 3 6.35 28.16 28.52
N ALA A 4 5.77 28.91 29.46
CA ALA A 4 6.12 30.32 29.70
C ALA A 4 7.62 30.51 30.06
N ASP A 5 8.24 29.54 30.73
CA ASP A 5 9.68 29.51 31.05
C ASP A 5 10.56 28.94 29.91
N ARG A 6 10.00 28.87 28.69
CA ARG A 6 10.66 28.42 27.45
C ARG A 6 11.08 26.95 27.41
N LYS A 7 10.63 26.10 28.34
CA LYS A 7 10.88 24.65 28.28
C LYS A 7 9.91 23.94 27.34
N LEU A 8 10.29 22.77 26.85
CA LEU A 8 9.41 21.91 26.06
C LEU A 8 8.58 21.02 26.98
N THR A 9 7.29 20.90 26.67
CA THR A 9 6.37 19.98 27.33
C THR A 9 5.55 19.20 26.30
N LEU A 10 5.08 18.02 26.69
CA LEU A 10 4.16 17.20 25.90
C LEU A 10 2.73 17.55 26.32
N ILE A 11 1.84 17.70 25.34
CA ILE A 11 0.40 17.82 25.56
C ILE A 11 -0.22 16.63 24.81
N PRO A 12 -1.04 15.80 25.49
CA PRO A 12 -1.68 14.65 24.84
C PRO A 12 -2.78 15.13 23.87
N TYR A 13 -3.12 14.32 22.87
CA TYR A 13 -4.03 14.73 21.79
C TYR A 13 -5.44 15.01 22.28
N ASN A 14 -5.92 14.24 23.26
CA ASN A 14 -7.21 14.46 23.92
C ASN A 14 -7.34 15.85 24.57
N GLU A 15 -6.22 16.43 25.04
CA GLU A 15 -6.19 17.79 25.59
C GLU A 15 -5.98 18.84 24.49
N GLU A 16 -5.00 18.62 23.60
CA GLU A 16 -4.65 19.57 22.53
C GLU A 16 -5.81 19.78 21.55
N TYR A 17 -6.56 18.72 21.22
CA TYR A 17 -7.65 18.75 20.24
C TYR A 17 -9.03 18.56 20.87
N LYS A 18 -9.14 18.82 22.18
CA LYS A 18 -10.36 18.61 22.96
C LYS A 18 -11.62 19.18 22.29
N GLU A 19 -11.53 20.41 21.79
CA GLU A 19 -12.67 21.11 21.15
C GLU A 19 -13.26 20.35 19.94
N PHE A 20 -12.46 19.53 19.25
CA PHE A 20 -12.90 18.72 18.11
C PHE A 20 -13.23 17.28 18.51
N LEU A 21 -12.49 16.73 19.49
CA LEU A 21 -12.62 15.34 19.92
C LEU A 21 -13.88 15.10 20.77
N GLU A 22 -14.29 16.05 21.61
CA GLU A 22 -15.53 15.88 22.40
C GLU A 22 -16.79 15.78 21.52
N PRO A 23 -17.02 16.67 20.53
CA PRO A 23 -18.14 16.52 19.60
C PRO A 23 -18.05 15.23 18.76
N ALA A 24 -16.85 14.87 18.28
CA ALA A 24 -16.66 13.65 17.51
C ALA A 24 -17.00 12.40 18.34
N ALA A 25 -16.54 12.32 19.59
CA ALA A 25 -16.84 11.22 20.49
C ALA A 25 -18.35 11.12 20.79
N LYS A 26 -19.05 12.26 20.94
CA LYS A 26 -20.51 12.26 21.06
C LYS A 26 -21.18 11.64 19.84
N LEU A 27 -20.80 12.06 18.63
CA LEU A 27 -21.38 11.53 17.38
C LEU A 27 -21.12 10.02 17.22
N LEU A 28 -19.93 9.54 17.59
CA LEU A 28 -19.63 8.11 17.61
C LEU A 28 -20.53 7.33 18.57
N ARG A 29 -20.82 7.89 19.76
CA ARG A 29 -21.76 7.28 20.73
C ARG A 29 -23.20 7.29 20.22
N ASP A 30 -23.63 8.38 19.58
CA ASP A 30 -24.96 8.47 18.96
C ASP A 30 -25.10 7.38 17.86
N ALA A 31 -24.08 7.23 17.00
CA ALA A 31 -24.04 6.16 15.99
C ALA A 31 -24.02 4.75 16.63
N ALA A 32 -23.29 4.56 17.73
CA ALA A 32 -23.26 3.30 18.47
C ALA A 32 -24.62 2.94 19.09
N ALA A 33 -25.44 3.93 19.44
CA ALA A 33 -26.80 3.74 19.95
C ALA A 33 -27.78 3.34 18.85
N LEU A 34 -27.55 3.77 17.60
CA LEU A 34 -28.41 3.51 16.45
C LEU A 34 -28.13 2.16 15.76
N THR A 35 -26.88 1.69 15.77
CA THR A 35 -26.54 0.44 15.09
C THR A 35 -27.01 -0.80 15.86
N THR A 36 -27.49 -1.79 15.13
CA THR A 36 -27.82 -3.13 15.66
C THR A 36 -26.64 -4.11 15.58
N ASN A 37 -25.54 -3.74 14.89
CA ASN A 37 -24.36 -4.59 14.79
C ASN A 37 -23.49 -4.47 16.05
N ALA A 38 -23.30 -5.58 16.75
CA ALA A 38 -22.60 -5.61 18.03
C ALA A 38 -21.10 -5.23 17.93
N SER A 39 -20.41 -5.66 16.88
CA SER A 39 -18.99 -5.35 16.70
C SER A 39 -18.77 -3.87 16.37
N LEU A 40 -19.62 -3.31 15.50
CA LEU A 40 -19.61 -1.87 15.18
C LEU A 40 -19.94 -1.02 16.41
N LYS A 41 -20.95 -1.41 17.19
CA LYS A 41 -21.29 -0.75 18.45
C LYS A 41 -20.11 -0.75 19.44
N SER A 42 -19.44 -1.88 19.59
CA SER A 42 -18.24 -2.01 20.43
C SER A 42 -17.12 -1.09 19.96
N PHE A 43 -16.81 -1.08 18.67
CA PHE A 43 -15.78 -0.21 18.08
C PHE A 43 -16.09 1.27 18.31
N LEU A 44 -17.29 1.74 17.90
CA LEU A 44 -17.67 3.14 17.98
C LEU A 44 -17.64 3.66 19.42
N THR A 45 -18.13 2.85 20.37
CA THR A 45 -18.11 3.19 21.81
C THR A 45 -16.68 3.33 22.31
N LYS A 46 -15.82 2.34 22.05
CA LYS A 46 -14.42 2.37 22.52
C LYS A 46 -13.59 3.44 21.84
N ARG A 47 -13.85 3.74 20.56
CA ARG A 47 -13.16 4.83 19.85
C ARG A 47 -13.56 6.19 20.40
N ALA A 48 -14.83 6.38 20.76
CA ALA A 48 -15.27 7.57 21.47
C ALA A 48 -14.55 7.73 22.81
N ASP A 49 -14.39 6.64 23.58
CA ASP A 49 -13.66 6.66 24.85
C ASP A 49 -12.16 6.98 24.65
N ALA A 50 -11.54 6.42 23.61
CA ALA A 50 -10.14 6.69 23.25
C ALA A 50 -9.87 8.17 22.97
N PHE A 51 -10.82 8.87 22.34
CA PHE A 51 -10.73 10.32 22.12
C PHE A 51 -10.69 11.14 23.41
N PHE A 52 -11.23 10.62 24.52
CA PHE A 52 -11.12 11.26 25.84
C PHE A 52 -9.88 10.80 26.62
N SER A 53 -9.48 9.53 26.50
CA SER A 53 -8.40 8.95 27.30
C SER A 53 -7.01 9.13 26.71
N ASN A 54 -6.91 9.41 25.40
CA ASN A 54 -5.67 9.34 24.63
C ASN A 54 -5.02 7.95 24.57
N ASP A 55 -5.75 6.90 24.95
CA ASP A 55 -5.34 5.50 24.81
C ASP A 55 -6.22 4.78 23.80
N TYR A 56 -5.64 4.47 22.63
CA TYR A 56 -6.34 3.91 21.49
C TYR A 56 -6.37 2.38 21.48
N TYR A 57 -5.62 1.71 22.36
CA TYR A 57 -5.38 0.26 22.30
C TYR A 57 -6.68 -0.57 22.23
N ALA A 58 -7.58 -0.36 23.19
CA ALA A 58 -8.83 -1.14 23.26
C ALA A 58 -9.74 -0.88 22.05
N SER A 59 -9.71 0.33 21.49
CA SER A 59 -10.50 0.70 20.32
C SER A 59 -9.92 0.11 19.03
N ASP A 60 -8.59 0.05 18.91
CA ASP A 60 -7.91 -0.56 17.76
C ASP A 60 -8.08 -2.08 17.76
N VAL A 61 -8.01 -2.73 18.92
CA VAL A 61 -8.37 -4.15 19.04
C VAL A 61 -9.82 -4.38 18.62
N ALA A 62 -10.76 -3.53 19.04
CA ALA A 62 -12.16 -3.64 18.62
C ALA A 62 -12.37 -3.38 17.11
N TRP A 63 -11.54 -2.53 16.50
CA TRP A 63 -11.55 -2.27 15.05
C TRP A 63 -11.00 -3.46 14.24
N MET A 64 -9.98 -4.13 14.76
CA MET A 64 -9.45 -5.38 14.20
C MET A 64 -10.50 -6.49 14.23
N ASP A 65 -11.29 -6.56 15.31
CA ASP A 65 -12.37 -7.53 15.50
C ASP A 65 -13.69 -7.12 14.80
N LEU A 66 -13.70 -6.03 14.04
CA LEU A 66 -14.90 -5.51 13.38
C LEU A 66 -15.41 -6.46 12.29
N ASP A 67 -16.69 -6.82 12.39
CA ASP A 67 -17.47 -7.58 11.42
C ASP A 67 -18.82 -6.89 11.20
N SER A 68 -18.83 -5.95 10.24
CA SER A 68 -19.96 -5.07 9.97
C SER A 68 -20.03 -4.71 8.47
N PRO A 69 -21.23 -4.44 7.92
CA PRO A 69 -21.36 -3.86 6.58
C PRO A 69 -20.73 -2.47 6.46
N ILE A 70 -20.68 -1.71 7.55
CA ILE A 70 -20.00 -0.42 7.62
C ILE A 70 -18.63 -0.63 8.28
N GLU A 71 -17.57 -0.21 7.61
CA GLU A 71 -16.18 -0.38 8.05
C GLU A 71 -15.52 1.00 8.27
N PRO A 72 -15.84 1.70 9.38
CA PRO A 72 -15.26 2.99 9.67
C PRO A 72 -13.84 2.85 10.22
N THR A 73 -12.94 3.70 9.73
CA THR A 73 -11.60 3.96 10.28
C THR A 73 -11.57 5.43 10.64
N ILE A 74 -11.30 5.79 11.90
CA ILE A 74 -11.34 7.19 12.34
C ILE A 74 -10.44 7.43 13.56
N GLY A 75 -9.35 8.16 13.42
CA GLY A 75 -8.43 8.41 14.54
C GLY A 75 -7.08 8.96 14.08
N PRO A 76 -6.12 9.12 15.00
CA PRO A 76 -4.76 9.50 14.67
C PRO A 76 -3.95 8.25 14.29
N TYR A 77 -3.45 8.18 13.05
CA TYR A 77 -2.80 6.97 12.53
C TYR A 77 -1.44 7.21 11.91
N GLU A 78 -1.40 7.88 10.77
CA GLU A 78 -0.20 8.01 9.96
C GLU A 78 0.68 9.17 10.43
N VAL A 79 1.99 9.02 10.26
CA VAL A 79 3.00 9.96 10.78
C VAL A 79 3.69 10.79 9.70
N TYR A 80 3.26 10.65 8.44
CA TYR A 80 3.93 11.24 7.28
C TYR A 80 3.98 12.77 7.32
N MET A 81 2.98 13.39 7.94
CA MET A 81 2.92 14.85 8.14
C MET A 81 3.95 15.38 9.15
N ASP A 82 4.57 14.53 9.95
CA ASP A 82 5.71 14.89 10.81
C ASP A 82 7.02 14.71 10.04
N GLU A 83 7.31 15.65 9.14
CA GLU A 83 8.53 15.67 8.32
C GLU A 83 9.83 15.81 9.14
N LEU A 84 9.75 16.08 10.45
CA LEU A 84 10.92 16.23 11.30
C LEU A 84 11.36 14.90 11.89
N PHE A 85 10.44 14.13 12.49
CA PHE A 85 10.77 12.90 13.19
C PHE A 85 9.93 11.68 12.79
N ASN A 86 8.82 11.85 12.05
CA ASN A 86 7.81 10.82 11.80
C ASN A 86 7.30 10.19 13.11
N TYR A 87 7.09 10.99 14.17
CA TYR A 87 6.60 10.54 15.47
C TYR A 87 5.14 10.90 15.71
N LYS A 88 4.65 11.99 15.12
CA LYS A 88 3.32 12.54 15.43
C LYS A 88 2.29 12.05 14.42
N ALA A 89 1.36 11.25 14.90
CA ALA A 89 0.25 10.76 14.09
C ALA A 89 -0.73 11.91 13.77
N ALA A 90 -1.24 11.97 12.55
CA ALA A 90 -2.27 12.89 12.12
C ALA A 90 -3.66 12.22 12.07
N PHE A 91 -4.70 13.01 12.32
CA PHE A 91 -6.08 12.53 12.35
C PHE A 91 -6.61 12.33 10.93
N GLU A 92 -7.24 11.18 10.71
CA GLU A 92 -7.90 10.84 9.46
C GLU A 92 -9.18 10.03 9.68
N ALA A 93 -9.99 9.94 8.63
CA ALA A 93 -11.17 9.11 8.60
C ALA A 93 -11.42 8.51 7.22
N PHE A 94 -11.74 7.22 7.18
CA PHE A 94 -12.33 6.51 6.04
C PHE A 94 -13.66 5.92 6.49
N ILE A 95 -14.76 6.40 5.92
CA ILE A 95 -16.08 5.81 6.12
C ILE A 95 -16.40 4.99 4.88
N THR A 96 -16.51 3.68 5.06
CA THR A 96 -16.58 2.75 3.93
C THR A 96 -17.65 1.69 4.14
N ILE A 97 -18.11 1.10 3.05
CA ILE A 97 -19.05 -0.03 3.03
C ILE A 97 -18.30 -1.27 2.58
N ARG A 98 -18.42 -2.36 3.34
CA ARG A 98 -17.76 -3.63 3.02
C ARG A 98 -18.38 -4.29 1.80
N ASN A 99 -17.51 -4.68 0.87
CA ASN A 99 -17.86 -5.53 -0.25
C ASN A 99 -17.58 -6.99 0.11
N ASP A 100 -18.64 -7.71 0.51
CA ASP A 100 -18.53 -9.11 0.96
C ASP A 100 -18.08 -10.06 -0.16
N GLU A 101 -18.51 -9.82 -1.40
CA GLU A 101 -18.14 -10.67 -2.54
C GLU A 101 -16.65 -10.58 -2.82
N GLU A 102 -16.14 -9.36 -2.95
CA GLU A 102 -14.72 -9.13 -3.22
C GLU A 102 -13.85 -9.53 -2.02
N THR A 103 -14.28 -9.23 -0.80
CA THR A 103 -13.57 -9.66 0.43
C THR A 103 -13.43 -11.18 0.49
N LYS A 104 -14.47 -11.95 0.11
CA LYS A 104 -14.40 -13.43 0.05
C LYS A 104 -13.42 -13.93 -1.00
N LYS A 105 -13.31 -13.25 -2.15
CA LYS A 105 -12.30 -13.60 -3.19
C LYS A 105 -10.88 -13.49 -2.60
N LEU A 106 -10.63 -12.50 -1.75
CA LEU A 106 -9.30 -12.26 -1.16
C LEU A 106 -8.92 -13.23 -0.03
N ALA A 107 -9.91 -13.81 0.65
CA ALA A 107 -9.66 -14.84 1.66
C ALA A 107 -8.93 -16.07 1.07
N SER A 108 -9.07 -16.32 -0.23
CA SER A 108 -8.33 -17.38 -0.92
C SER A 108 -6.84 -17.09 -1.02
N PHE A 109 -6.46 -15.84 -1.31
CA PHE A 109 -5.07 -15.38 -1.36
C PHE A 109 -4.40 -15.43 0.02
N SER A 110 -5.12 -15.05 1.07
CA SER A 110 -4.60 -15.09 2.44
C SER A 110 -4.16 -16.49 2.87
N ARG A 111 -4.84 -17.54 2.36
CA ARG A 111 -4.46 -18.95 2.62
C ARG A 111 -3.18 -19.40 1.92
N GLN A 112 -2.72 -18.65 0.91
CA GLN A 112 -1.51 -18.97 0.15
C GLN A 112 -0.25 -18.31 0.73
N LEU A 113 -0.37 -17.41 1.71
CA LEU A 113 0.76 -16.59 2.17
C LEU A 113 1.95 -17.42 2.67
N GLN A 114 1.72 -18.44 3.50
CA GLN A 114 2.82 -19.30 3.97
C GLN A 114 3.46 -20.08 2.82
N ASP A 115 2.67 -20.49 1.84
CA ASP A 115 3.16 -21.22 0.67
C ASP A 115 4.01 -20.31 -0.24
N ILE A 116 3.60 -19.05 -0.43
CA ILE A 116 4.40 -18.03 -1.11
C ILE A 116 5.70 -17.77 -0.35
N GLU A 117 5.65 -17.56 0.97
CA GLU A 117 6.82 -17.35 1.83
C GLU A 117 7.83 -18.50 1.70
N ASN A 118 7.34 -19.73 1.74
CA ASN A 118 8.16 -20.94 1.61
C ASN A 118 8.86 -21.06 0.24
N ASN A 119 8.35 -20.37 -0.78
CA ASN A 119 8.83 -20.43 -2.16
C ASN A 119 9.45 -19.12 -2.66
N LEU A 120 9.67 -18.12 -1.78
CA LEU A 120 10.36 -16.89 -2.14
C LEU A 120 11.71 -17.17 -2.81
N PRO A 121 12.11 -16.43 -3.86
CA PRO A 121 13.32 -16.68 -4.65
C PRO A 121 14.60 -16.19 -3.95
N ILE A 122 14.71 -16.48 -2.65
CA ILE A 122 15.86 -16.19 -1.79
C ILE A 122 16.41 -17.49 -1.20
N ASN A 123 17.59 -17.40 -0.57
CA ASN A 123 18.14 -18.53 0.19
C ASN A 123 17.11 -19.02 1.24
N PRO A 124 16.78 -20.33 1.29
CA PRO A 124 15.79 -20.86 2.23
C PRO A 124 16.01 -20.48 3.69
N LYS A 125 17.27 -20.24 4.11
CA LYS A 125 17.59 -19.80 5.49
C LYS A 125 17.00 -18.43 5.87
N TYR A 126 16.65 -17.61 4.89
CA TYR A 126 16.08 -16.28 5.08
C TYR A 126 14.55 -16.26 5.09
N ARG A 127 13.90 -17.38 4.75
CA ARG A 127 12.43 -17.48 4.71
C ARG A 127 11.87 -17.65 6.12
N ASN A 128 10.71 -17.07 6.37
CA ASN A 128 10.00 -17.24 7.63
C ASN A 128 9.29 -18.61 7.67
N PRO A 129 9.71 -19.56 8.54
CA PRO A 129 9.11 -20.89 8.59
C PRO A 129 7.67 -20.89 9.10
N LYS A 130 7.24 -19.80 9.76
CA LYS A 130 5.90 -19.65 10.30
C LYS A 130 5.51 -18.17 10.38
N LEU A 131 4.72 -17.74 9.41
CA LEU A 131 4.05 -16.45 9.46
C LEU A 131 3.13 -16.35 10.69
N GLY A 132 2.93 -15.13 11.18
CA GLY A 132 1.93 -14.85 12.21
C GLY A 132 0.50 -15.17 11.74
N ALA A 133 -0.47 -15.12 12.65
CA ALA A 133 -1.88 -15.26 12.29
C ALA A 133 -2.24 -14.24 11.18
N SER A 134 -2.98 -14.68 10.16
CA SER A 134 -3.25 -13.84 8.99
C SER A 134 -4.03 -12.59 9.38
N ALA A 135 -3.46 -11.44 9.02
CA ALA A 135 -4.11 -10.15 8.98
C ALA A 135 -5.41 -10.18 8.16
N PRO A 136 -6.55 -9.69 8.69
CA PRO A 136 -7.78 -9.58 7.91
C PRO A 136 -7.59 -8.62 6.74
N ILE A 137 -8.02 -9.06 5.55
CA ILE A 137 -8.14 -8.21 4.37
C ILE A 137 -9.61 -7.84 4.20
N ARG A 138 -9.89 -6.60 3.82
CA ARG A 138 -11.22 -6.09 3.53
C ARG A 138 -11.20 -5.36 2.21
N VAL A 139 -12.17 -5.65 1.36
CA VAL A 139 -12.49 -4.82 0.21
C VAL A 139 -13.68 -3.98 0.59
N VAL A 140 -13.55 -2.68 0.42
CA VAL A 140 -14.58 -1.72 0.80
C VAL A 140 -14.73 -0.67 -0.29
N ASP A 141 -15.90 -0.07 -0.34
CA ASP A 141 -16.19 1.10 -1.15
C ASP A 141 -16.24 2.34 -0.25
N GLU A 142 -15.40 3.33 -0.56
CA GLU A 142 -15.32 4.58 0.18
C GLU A 142 -16.56 5.45 -0.04
N VAL A 143 -17.17 5.89 1.06
CA VAL A 143 -18.34 6.80 1.05
C VAL A 143 -17.92 8.21 1.42
N LEU A 144 -16.96 8.36 2.34
CA LEU A 144 -16.42 9.62 2.79
C LEU A 144 -15.00 9.45 3.31
N VAL A 145 -14.13 10.41 2.99
CA VAL A 145 -12.80 10.54 3.57
C VAL A 145 -12.62 11.90 4.24
N GLY A 146 -11.80 11.97 5.29
CA GLY A 146 -11.52 13.20 6.03
C GLY A 146 -10.14 13.21 6.69
N GLY A 147 -9.69 14.40 7.09
CA GLY A 147 -8.37 14.58 7.72
C GLY A 147 -7.21 14.39 6.74
N GLU A 148 -6.12 13.79 7.20
CA GLU A 148 -4.90 13.52 6.41
C GLU A 148 -5.21 12.75 5.12
N ALA A 149 -6.04 11.70 5.22
CA ALA A 149 -6.45 10.86 4.10
C ALA A 149 -7.09 11.60 2.90
N ARG A 150 -7.58 12.83 3.09
CA ARG A 150 -8.15 13.65 2.01
C ARG A 150 -7.11 14.52 1.30
N ALA A 151 -5.93 14.70 1.88
CA ALA A 151 -4.91 15.61 1.36
C ALA A 151 -4.17 14.99 0.16
N GLY A 152 -4.00 15.77 -0.92
CA GLY A 152 -3.14 15.38 -2.04
C GLY A 152 -3.59 14.12 -2.77
N VAL A 153 -2.65 13.18 -2.97
CA VAL A 153 -2.90 11.89 -3.62
C VAL A 153 -3.78 11.04 -2.71
N GLN A 154 -4.91 10.56 -3.22
CA GLN A 154 -5.85 9.78 -2.43
C GLN A 154 -5.30 8.38 -2.13
N THR A 155 -5.50 7.90 -0.91
CA THR A 155 -5.14 6.54 -0.51
C THR A 155 -5.86 5.50 -1.37
N ALA A 156 -5.18 4.45 -1.81
CA ALA A 156 -5.77 3.37 -2.59
C ALA A 156 -6.05 2.11 -1.74
N ALA A 157 -5.21 1.89 -0.74
CA ALA A 157 -5.33 0.88 0.28
C ALA A 157 -4.55 1.36 1.51
N PHE A 158 -4.84 0.81 2.68
CA PHE A 158 -4.09 1.11 3.90
C PHE A 158 -4.01 -0.12 4.80
N ASN A 159 -3.00 -0.13 5.67
CA ASN A 159 -2.74 -1.21 6.62
C ASN A 159 -2.58 -0.64 8.03
N LEU A 160 -3.55 -0.89 8.89
CA LEU A 160 -3.63 -0.32 10.24
C LEU A 160 -3.89 -1.41 11.29
N PRO A 161 -3.70 -1.13 12.60
CA PRO A 161 -3.09 0.08 13.17
C PRO A 161 -1.57 0.08 13.06
N ASN A 162 -0.96 1.27 13.20
CA ASN A 162 0.50 1.44 13.29
C ASN A 162 1.08 1.10 14.67
N ASP A 163 0.25 0.97 15.71
CA ASP A 163 0.69 0.66 17.08
C ASP A 163 1.24 -0.78 17.18
N GLU A 164 2.55 -0.90 17.40
CA GLU A 164 3.27 -2.16 17.56
C GLU A 164 2.75 -3.04 18.70
N ARG A 165 2.04 -2.49 19.68
CA ARG A 165 1.40 -3.28 20.75
C ARG A 165 0.24 -4.09 20.18
N VAL A 166 -0.63 -3.45 19.39
CA VAL A 166 -1.81 -4.08 18.79
C VAL A 166 -1.38 -5.04 17.69
N THR A 167 -0.44 -4.66 16.83
CA THR A 167 0.00 -5.53 15.73
C THR A 167 0.66 -6.82 16.21
N ARG A 168 1.32 -6.80 17.37
CA ARG A 168 1.89 -8.00 18.00
C ARG A 168 0.82 -8.96 18.52
N GLU A 169 -0.31 -8.44 19.02
CA GLU A 169 -1.40 -9.26 19.58
C GLU A 169 -2.36 -9.75 18.48
N LYS A 170 -2.74 -8.87 17.55
CA LYS A 170 -3.85 -9.06 16.62
C LYS A 170 -3.45 -9.04 15.14
N GLY A 171 -2.19 -8.69 14.84
CA GLY A 171 -1.77 -8.34 13.48
C GLY A 171 -2.29 -6.97 13.05
N SER A 172 -2.18 -6.69 11.76
CA SER A 172 -2.74 -5.49 11.12
C SER A 172 -3.86 -5.89 10.16
N LYS A 173 -4.69 -4.94 9.76
CA LYS A 173 -5.81 -5.13 8.84
C LYS A 173 -5.56 -4.31 7.59
N ARG A 174 -5.66 -4.97 6.46
CA ARG A 174 -5.48 -4.37 5.13
C ARG A 174 -6.84 -4.04 4.55
N VAL A 175 -7.04 -2.78 4.18
CA VAL A 175 -8.30 -2.28 3.61
C VAL A 175 -8.03 -1.78 2.21
N MET A 176 -8.76 -2.33 1.24
CA MET A 176 -8.67 -2.02 -0.18
C MET A 176 -9.86 -1.15 -0.58
N LEU A 177 -9.60 0.10 -0.97
CA LEU A 177 -10.63 1.08 -1.37
C LEU A 177 -10.96 0.88 -2.86
N ARG A 178 -11.90 -0.03 -3.15
CA ARG A 178 -12.13 -0.51 -4.53
C ARG A 178 -12.59 0.61 -5.46
N ASN A 179 -13.66 1.32 -5.13
CA ASN A 179 -14.16 2.43 -5.95
C ASN A 179 -13.12 3.56 -6.16
N VAL A 180 -12.27 3.83 -5.17
CA VAL A 180 -11.15 4.77 -5.29
C VAL A 180 -10.12 4.26 -6.30
N GLN A 181 -9.77 2.97 -6.23
CA GLN A 181 -8.89 2.32 -7.23
C GLN A 181 -9.53 2.30 -8.62
N GLU A 182 -10.83 2.06 -8.75
CA GLU A 182 -11.57 2.12 -10.02
C GLU A 182 -11.50 3.52 -10.62
N ALA A 183 -11.69 4.57 -9.82
CA ALA A 183 -11.58 5.95 -10.26
C ALA A 183 -10.14 6.28 -10.73
N LYS A 184 -9.11 5.88 -9.98
CA LYS A 184 -7.70 6.04 -10.39
C LYS A 184 -7.40 5.28 -11.68
N PHE A 185 -7.91 4.07 -11.83
CA PHE A 185 -7.76 3.28 -13.04
C PHE A 185 -8.38 4.00 -14.24
N GLN A 186 -9.64 4.43 -14.14
CA GLN A 186 -10.37 5.04 -15.24
C GLN A 186 -9.84 6.43 -15.61
N LYS A 187 -9.51 7.27 -14.62
CA LYS A 187 -9.17 8.69 -14.83
C LYS A 187 -7.70 8.93 -15.08
N VAL A 188 -6.83 8.02 -14.62
CA VAL A 188 -5.37 8.20 -14.72
C VAL A 188 -4.76 7.09 -15.54
N LEU A 189 -4.92 5.84 -15.12
CA LEU A 189 -4.14 4.74 -15.68
C LEU A 189 -4.55 4.36 -17.10
N ALA A 190 -5.84 4.20 -17.38
CA ALA A 190 -6.31 3.87 -18.72
C ALA A 190 -5.92 4.94 -19.76
N PRO A 191 -6.03 6.26 -19.48
CA PRO A 191 -5.46 7.30 -20.34
C PRO A 191 -3.94 7.19 -20.53
N ILE A 192 -3.17 6.91 -19.46
CA ILE A 192 -1.72 6.67 -19.57
C ILE A 192 -1.44 5.50 -20.52
N ALA A 193 -2.15 4.38 -20.38
CA ALA A 193 -1.98 3.22 -21.24
C ALA A 193 -2.28 3.55 -22.72
N GLY A 194 -3.22 4.46 -22.97
CA GLY A 194 -3.53 4.98 -24.30
C GLY A 194 -2.38 5.72 -25.00
N ILE A 195 -1.37 6.17 -24.24
CA ILE A 195 -0.21 6.92 -24.74
C ILE A 195 1.07 6.09 -24.62
N ALA A 196 1.26 5.43 -23.48
CA ALA A 196 2.49 4.75 -23.13
C ALA A 196 2.64 3.37 -23.76
N LEU A 197 1.53 2.69 -24.08
CA LEU A 197 1.56 1.31 -24.56
C LEU A 197 1.34 1.18 -26.06
N ASP A 198 2.00 0.16 -26.63
CA ASP A 198 1.76 -0.27 -28.00
C ASP A 198 0.28 -0.64 -28.23
N ALA A 199 -0.18 -0.50 -29.47
CA ALA A 199 -1.59 -0.66 -29.81
C ALA A 199 -2.13 -2.07 -29.58
N VAL A 200 -1.30 -3.11 -29.66
CA VAL A 200 -1.71 -4.51 -29.46
C VAL A 200 -1.90 -4.80 -27.98
N GLN A 201 -0.92 -4.47 -27.13
CA GLN A 201 -1.02 -4.76 -25.69
C GLN A 201 -1.98 -3.81 -24.97
N ARG A 202 -2.25 -2.61 -25.50
CA ARG A 202 -3.27 -1.71 -24.93
C ARG A 202 -4.63 -2.37 -24.72
N GLY A 203 -5.02 -3.30 -25.60
CA GLY A 203 -6.27 -4.06 -25.47
C GLY A 203 -6.32 -5.05 -24.29
N LYS A 204 -5.21 -5.21 -23.54
CA LYS A 204 -5.09 -6.08 -22.37
C LYS A 204 -5.30 -5.34 -21.05
N ILE A 205 -5.48 -4.02 -21.07
CA ILE A 205 -5.71 -3.22 -19.88
C ILE A 205 -7.12 -3.45 -19.34
N SER A 206 -7.20 -3.87 -18.09
CA SER A 206 -8.46 -4.03 -17.35
C SER A 206 -8.25 -3.70 -15.87
N PHE A 207 -9.35 -3.48 -15.15
CA PHE A 207 -9.31 -3.07 -13.76
C PHE A 207 -8.89 -4.21 -12.82
N GLU A 208 -9.32 -5.44 -13.11
CA GLU A 208 -9.09 -6.58 -12.22
C GLU A 208 -7.60 -6.89 -12.00
N PRO A 209 -6.72 -6.89 -13.02
CA PRO A 209 -5.28 -7.04 -12.81
C PRO A 209 -4.66 -5.87 -12.03
N PHE A 210 -5.17 -4.63 -12.19
CA PHE A 210 -4.72 -3.48 -11.40
C PHE A 210 -5.01 -3.69 -9.91
N PHE A 211 -6.27 -3.99 -9.60
CA PHE A 211 -6.73 -4.24 -8.24
C PHE A 211 -6.01 -5.45 -7.61
N THR A 212 -5.84 -6.52 -8.39
CA THR A 212 -5.19 -7.75 -7.95
C THR A 212 -3.70 -7.53 -7.67
N HIS A 213 -3.01 -6.70 -8.47
CA HIS A 213 -1.61 -6.35 -8.21
C HIS A 213 -1.47 -5.51 -6.94
N ILE A 214 -2.33 -4.50 -6.72
CA ILE A 214 -2.31 -3.72 -5.46
C ILE A 214 -2.55 -4.65 -4.26
N LEU A 215 -3.48 -5.59 -4.37
CA LEU A 215 -3.66 -6.60 -3.32
C LEU A 215 -2.40 -7.41 -3.06
N ALA A 216 -1.77 -7.90 -4.12
CA ALA A 216 -0.54 -8.68 -4.00
C ALA A 216 0.57 -7.84 -3.36
N HIS A 217 0.72 -6.58 -3.76
CA HIS A 217 1.62 -5.62 -3.13
C HIS A 217 1.40 -5.53 -1.62
N GLU A 218 0.15 -5.27 -1.17
CA GLU A 218 -0.19 -5.18 0.26
C GLU A 218 0.12 -6.46 1.03
N LEU A 219 -0.12 -7.62 0.40
CA LEU A 219 0.21 -8.91 0.99
C LEU A 219 1.71 -9.11 1.13
N MET A 220 2.46 -8.74 0.09
CA MET A 220 3.89 -8.92 0.02
C MET A 220 4.69 -8.00 0.94
N HIS A 221 4.12 -6.86 1.36
CA HIS A 221 4.66 -6.13 2.50
C HIS A 221 4.84 -7.03 3.72
N GLY A 222 3.91 -7.95 3.99
CA GLY A 222 3.96 -8.85 5.14
C GLY A 222 4.84 -10.09 4.97
N LEU A 223 5.48 -10.26 3.81
CA LEU A 223 6.33 -11.42 3.49
C LEU A 223 7.80 -11.01 3.31
N GLY A 224 8.67 -12.00 3.36
CA GLY A 224 10.11 -11.82 3.27
C GLY A 224 10.74 -11.26 4.55
N PRO A 225 12.01 -10.84 4.48
CA PRO A 225 12.78 -10.45 5.66
C PRO A 225 12.23 -9.19 6.34
N HIS A 226 12.08 -9.24 7.66
CA HIS A 226 11.65 -8.10 8.49
C HIS A 226 12.56 -7.93 9.72
N THR A 227 12.67 -9.01 10.52
CA THR A 227 13.64 -9.13 11.60
C THR A 227 14.83 -9.92 11.07
N VAL A 228 16.03 -9.36 11.21
CA VAL A 228 17.27 -9.93 10.66
C VAL A 228 18.35 -9.94 11.74
N THR A 229 19.42 -10.70 11.49
CA THR A 229 20.61 -10.69 12.34
C THR A 229 21.78 -10.16 11.52
N VAL A 230 22.35 -9.04 11.94
CA VAL A 230 23.52 -8.41 11.31
C VAL A 230 24.61 -8.36 12.37
N ASP A 231 25.81 -8.85 12.03
CA ASP A 231 26.96 -8.92 12.94
C ASP A 231 26.64 -9.56 14.30
N GLY A 232 25.82 -10.62 14.27
CA GLY A 232 25.41 -11.36 15.47
C GLY A 232 24.38 -10.65 16.36
N LYS A 233 23.85 -9.50 15.93
CA LYS A 233 22.83 -8.73 16.66
C LYS A 233 21.49 -8.74 15.93
N GLN A 234 20.42 -8.97 16.67
CA GLN A 234 19.06 -8.85 16.14
C GLN A 234 18.72 -7.37 15.91
N THR A 235 18.15 -7.09 14.75
CA THR A 235 17.75 -5.76 14.27
C THR A 235 16.58 -5.92 13.29
N THR A 236 16.01 -4.81 12.81
CA THR A 236 15.05 -4.86 11.69
C THR A 236 15.66 -4.39 10.37
N VAL A 237 15.08 -4.83 9.25
CA VAL A 237 15.42 -4.33 7.91
C VAL A 237 15.30 -2.81 7.86
N ARG A 238 14.20 -2.25 8.40
CA ARG A 238 13.96 -0.80 8.48
C ARG A 238 15.13 -0.07 9.15
N GLN A 239 15.63 -0.59 10.27
CA GLN A 239 16.75 0.01 10.99
C GLN A 239 18.06 -0.06 10.21
N GLN A 240 18.31 -1.15 9.50
CA GLN A 240 19.54 -1.32 8.70
C GLN A 240 19.52 -0.47 7.43
N MET A 241 18.37 -0.32 6.78
CA MET A 241 18.23 0.43 5.53
C MET A 241 18.14 1.95 5.72
N LYS A 242 17.76 2.43 6.91
CA LYS A 242 17.67 3.87 7.22
C LYS A 242 16.80 4.61 6.18
N GLU A 243 17.32 5.68 5.58
CA GLU A 243 16.61 6.50 4.58
C GLU A 243 16.34 5.79 3.25
N LEU A 244 16.98 4.64 3.01
CA LEU A 244 16.76 3.81 1.82
C LEU A 244 15.56 2.88 1.99
N GLY A 245 15.11 2.68 3.24
CA GLY A 245 14.16 1.64 3.62
C GLY A 245 12.83 1.75 2.88
N SER A 246 12.21 2.92 2.85
CA SER A 246 10.89 3.09 2.23
C SER A 246 10.90 2.77 0.74
N ALA A 247 11.80 3.36 -0.04
CA ALA A 247 11.85 3.12 -1.48
C ALA A 247 12.18 1.65 -1.83
N LEU A 248 13.05 1.00 -1.04
CA LEU A 248 13.39 -0.41 -1.24
C LEU A 248 12.23 -1.34 -0.86
N GLU A 249 11.49 -1.02 0.19
CA GLU A 249 10.33 -1.79 0.63
C GLU A 249 9.15 -1.68 -0.35
N GLU A 250 8.88 -0.48 -0.90
CA GLU A 250 7.91 -0.31 -1.99
C GLU A 250 8.31 -1.11 -3.23
N ALA A 251 9.58 -1.03 -3.62
CA ALA A 251 10.11 -1.81 -4.74
C ALA A 251 9.97 -3.32 -4.50
N LYS A 252 10.19 -3.79 -3.27
CA LYS A 252 9.98 -5.18 -2.87
C LYS A 252 8.52 -5.56 -3.04
N ALA A 253 7.59 -4.81 -2.44
CA ALA A 253 6.17 -5.14 -2.42
C ALA A 253 5.59 -5.22 -3.84
N ASP A 254 5.90 -4.25 -4.70
CA ASP A 254 5.47 -4.23 -6.08
C ASP A 254 5.99 -5.44 -6.90
N ILE A 255 7.31 -5.66 -6.91
CA ILE A 255 7.92 -6.68 -7.78
C ILE A 255 7.65 -8.09 -7.27
N SER A 256 7.64 -8.26 -5.95
CA SER A 256 7.32 -9.54 -5.34
C SER A 256 5.82 -9.83 -5.42
N GLY A 257 4.97 -8.79 -5.53
CA GLY A 257 3.56 -8.93 -5.87
C GLY A 257 3.38 -9.58 -7.25
N LEU A 258 4.14 -9.16 -8.25
CA LEU A 258 4.16 -9.83 -9.57
C LEU A 258 4.66 -11.28 -9.48
N PHE A 259 5.74 -11.53 -8.72
CA PHE A 259 6.22 -12.89 -8.48
C PHE A 259 5.14 -13.77 -7.83
N ALA A 260 4.48 -13.29 -6.78
CA ALA A 260 3.45 -14.03 -6.07
C ALA A 260 2.25 -14.34 -6.97
N LEU A 261 1.79 -13.38 -7.76
CA LEU A 261 0.70 -13.61 -8.71
C LEU A 261 1.10 -14.61 -9.80
N GLN A 262 2.32 -14.51 -10.35
CA GLN A 262 2.83 -15.49 -11.31
C GLN A 262 2.90 -16.89 -10.69
N TYR A 263 3.41 -17.01 -9.46
CA TYR A 263 3.47 -18.27 -8.73
C TYR A 263 2.07 -18.90 -8.56
N LEU A 264 1.07 -18.09 -8.19
CA LEU A 264 -0.31 -18.55 -8.06
C LEU A 264 -0.97 -18.90 -9.40
N ILE A 265 -0.60 -18.21 -10.48
CA ILE A 265 -1.02 -18.57 -11.84
C ILE A 265 -0.44 -19.93 -12.24
N ASP A 266 0.84 -20.17 -11.99
CA ASP A 266 1.52 -21.41 -12.36
C ASP A 266 1.01 -22.60 -11.52
N LYS A 267 0.50 -22.35 -10.31
CA LYS A 267 -0.22 -23.35 -9.49
C LYS A 267 -1.69 -23.54 -9.86
N GLY A 268 -2.24 -22.74 -10.77
CA GLY A 268 -3.64 -22.77 -11.16
C GLY A 268 -4.62 -22.21 -10.12
N VAL A 269 -4.13 -21.49 -9.10
CA VAL A 269 -4.97 -20.79 -8.12
C VAL A 269 -5.56 -19.51 -8.74
N VAL A 270 -4.79 -18.84 -9.59
CA VAL A 270 -5.22 -17.70 -10.40
C VAL A 270 -5.31 -18.14 -11.86
N ALA A 271 -6.30 -17.65 -12.59
CA ALA A 271 -6.52 -18.03 -13.99
C ALA A 271 -5.34 -17.64 -14.88
N LYS A 272 -4.93 -18.54 -15.80
CA LYS A 272 -3.82 -18.28 -16.74
C LYS A 272 -4.07 -17.06 -17.64
N SER A 273 -5.33 -16.75 -17.94
CA SER A 273 -5.73 -15.57 -18.70
C SER A 273 -5.32 -14.25 -18.05
N THR A 274 -4.98 -14.24 -16.76
CA THR A 274 -4.53 -13.05 -16.03
C THR A 274 -3.06 -12.70 -16.30
N GLU A 275 -2.25 -13.66 -16.79
CA GLU A 275 -0.79 -13.50 -16.89
C GLU A 275 -0.34 -12.31 -17.75
N GLU A 276 -0.76 -12.27 -19.01
CA GLU A 276 -0.40 -11.18 -19.91
C GLU A 276 -1.01 -9.84 -19.46
N PRO A 277 -2.33 -9.73 -19.16
CA PRO A 277 -2.92 -8.52 -18.62
C PRO A 277 -2.22 -7.96 -17.40
N MET A 278 -1.83 -8.81 -16.44
CA MET A 278 -1.13 -8.39 -15.22
C MET A 278 0.15 -7.62 -15.52
N TYR A 279 1.02 -8.15 -16.38
CA TYR A 279 2.30 -7.50 -16.68
C TYR A 279 2.12 -6.24 -17.53
N VAL A 280 1.22 -6.27 -18.51
CA VAL A 280 0.91 -5.09 -19.35
C VAL A 280 0.33 -3.97 -18.50
N MET A 281 -0.57 -4.32 -17.59
CA MET A 281 -1.18 -3.42 -16.62
C MET A 281 -0.13 -2.80 -15.68
N TYR A 282 0.82 -3.61 -15.21
CA TYR A 282 1.93 -3.14 -14.39
C TYR A 282 2.82 -2.13 -15.13
N LEU A 283 3.12 -2.34 -16.42
CA LEU A 283 3.87 -1.36 -17.22
C LEU A 283 3.15 0.00 -17.31
N ALA A 284 1.83 0.01 -17.56
CA ALA A 284 1.06 1.25 -17.53
C ALA A 284 1.05 1.90 -16.12
N GLY A 285 0.93 1.06 -15.08
CA GLY A 285 1.02 1.48 -13.68
C GLY A 285 2.37 2.11 -13.33
N ALA A 286 3.47 1.64 -13.93
CA ALA A 286 4.80 2.18 -13.69
C ALA A 286 4.89 3.66 -14.09
N PHE A 287 4.36 4.02 -15.26
CA PHE A 287 4.28 5.42 -15.69
C PHE A 287 3.38 6.27 -14.79
N ARG A 288 2.31 5.70 -14.23
CA ARG A 288 1.49 6.40 -13.23
C ARG A 288 2.29 6.72 -11.98
N SER A 289 2.93 5.72 -11.38
CA SER A 289 3.58 5.88 -10.07
C SER A 289 4.85 6.74 -10.15
N VAL A 290 5.62 6.66 -11.25
CA VAL A 290 6.80 7.53 -11.44
C VAL A 290 6.41 9.03 -11.49
N ARG A 291 5.18 9.36 -11.93
CA ARG A 291 4.68 10.75 -11.96
C ARG A 291 4.39 11.34 -10.57
N PHE A 292 4.39 10.53 -9.51
CA PHE A 292 4.40 11.05 -8.14
C PHE A 292 5.73 11.75 -7.81
N GLY A 293 6.77 11.44 -8.57
CA GLY A 293 8.09 12.04 -8.49
C GLY A 293 9.10 11.13 -7.79
N ILE A 294 10.33 11.15 -8.26
CA ILE A 294 11.45 10.36 -7.70
C ILE A 294 12.00 10.92 -6.39
N ASN A 295 11.26 11.81 -5.72
CA ASN A 295 11.54 12.24 -4.35
C ASN A 295 10.70 11.46 -3.34
N GLU A 296 9.60 10.84 -3.78
CA GLU A 296 8.68 10.02 -3.00
C GLU A 296 9.04 8.53 -3.11
N ALA A 297 8.74 7.73 -2.07
CA ALA A 297 9.20 6.35 -1.95
C ALA A 297 8.68 5.43 -3.07
N HIS A 298 7.39 5.47 -3.40
CA HIS A 298 6.79 4.68 -4.48
C HIS A 298 7.35 5.11 -5.84
N GLY A 299 7.49 6.41 -6.08
CA GLY A 299 8.09 6.95 -7.29
C GLY A 299 9.54 6.47 -7.49
N LYS A 300 10.35 6.48 -6.41
CA LYS A 300 11.72 5.94 -6.42
C LYS A 300 11.75 4.43 -6.66
N GLY A 301 10.95 3.69 -5.91
CA GLY A 301 10.86 2.24 -6.02
C GLY A 301 10.40 1.80 -7.42
N MET A 302 9.46 2.54 -8.03
CA MET A 302 9.00 2.26 -9.39
C MET A 302 10.05 2.61 -10.45
N ALA A 303 10.80 3.70 -10.30
CA ALA A 303 11.90 4.02 -11.22
C ALA A 303 12.97 2.92 -11.21
N LEU A 304 13.28 2.39 -10.01
CA LEU A 304 14.17 1.24 -9.87
C LEU A 304 13.66 0.03 -10.67
N GLN A 305 12.41 -0.37 -10.41
CA GLN A 305 11.80 -1.53 -11.03
C GLN A 305 11.72 -1.38 -12.56
N PHE A 306 11.27 -0.22 -13.04
CA PHE A 306 11.18 0.06 -14.46
C PHE A 306 12.52 -0.08 -15.16
N ASN A 307 13.56 0.58 -14.65
CA ASN A 307 14.86 0.58 -15.30
C ASN A 307 15.54 -0.80 -15.23
N TYR A 308 15.33 -1.55 -14.15
CA TYR A 308 15.80 -2.92 -14.04
C TYR A 308 15.11 -3.83 -15.07
N LEU A 309 13.78 -3.76 -15.18
CA LEU A 309 12.99 -4.54 -16.12
C LEU A 309 13.31 -4.15 -17.58
N PHE A 310 13.58 -2.87 -17.82
CA PHE A 310 14.04 -2.37 -19.12
C PHE A 310 15.43 -2.93 -19.49
N ASP A 311 16.40 -2.90 -18.57
CA ASP A 311 17.73 -3.49 -18.78
C ASP A 311 17.68 -5.01 -19.03
N ALA A 312 16.73 -5.70 -18.40
CA ALA A 312 16.48 -7.12 -18.63
C ALA A 312 15.74 -7.41 -19.97
N GLY A 313 15.30 -6.37 -20.69
CA GLY A 313 14.49 -6.47 -21.89
C GLY A 313 13.07 -7.00 -21.63
N ALA A 314 12.59 -6.95 -20.38
CA ALA A 314 11.21 -7.24 -20.02
C ALA A 314 10.28 -6.12 -20.47
N PHE A 315 10.76 -4.87 -20.42
CA PHE A 315 10.15 -3.75 -21.13
C PHE A 315 10.93 -3.45 -22.40
N GLU A 316 10.22 -3.25 -23.50
CA GLU A 316 10.80 -2.96 -24.81
C GLU A 316 10.25 -1.61 -25.30
N TYR A 317 11.14 -0.69 -25.69
CA TYR A 317 10.77 0.63 -26.21
C TYR A 317 10.81 0.63 -27.73
N ASP A 318 9.76 1.12 -28.37
CA ASP A 318 9.75 1.42 -29.80
C ASP A 318 9.93 2.92 -30.02
N ALA A 319 11.08 3.32 -30.58
CA ALA A 319 11.39 4.72 -30.84
C ALA A 319 10.51 5.35 -31.94
N ALA A 320 9.93 4.56 -32.86
CA ALA A 320 9.12 5.10 -33.95
C ALA A 320 7.75 5.56 -33.45
N SER A 321 7.08 4.75 -32.63
CA SER A 321 5.82 5.12 -31.98
C SER A 321 6.02 5.86 -30.64
N ALA A 322 7.22 5.78 -30.07
CA ALA A 322 7.55 6.24 -28.73
C ALA A 322 6.58 5.66 -27.68
N THR A 323 6.43 4.33 -27.73
CA THR A 323 5.62 3.51 -26.82
C THR A 323 6.44 2.35 -26.27
N PHE A 324 5.96 1.73 -25.20
CA PHE A 324 6.52 0.54 -24.60
C PHE A 324 5.59 -0.67 -24.77
N LYS A 325 6.20 -1.85 -24.73
CA LYS A 325 5.50 -3.14 -24.62
C LYS A 325 6.24 -4.06 -23.66
N VAL A 326 5.56 -5.11 -23.21
CA VAL A 326 6.10 -6.13 -22.31
C VAL A 326 6.50 -7.38 -23.09
N ASN A 327 7.70 -7.88 -22.81
CA ASN A 327 8.12 -9.24 -23.16
C ASN A 327 7.77 -10.19 -22.01
N ILE A 328 6.67 -10.95 -22.13
CA ILE A 328 6.12 -11.74 -21.02
C ILE A 328 7.13 -12.77 -20.46
N ALA A 329 7.91 -13.43 -21.32
CA ALA A 329 8.88 -14.42 -20.88
C ALA A 329 9.99 -13.79 -20.02
N LYS A 330 10.56 -12.67 -20.50
CA LYS A 330 11.60 -11.93 -19.77
C LYS A 330 11.05 -11.26 -18.52
N MET A 331 9.78 -10.85 -18.53
CA MET A 331 9.13 -10.24 -17.37
C MET A 331 9.03 -11.20 -16.19
N LYS A 332 8.68 -12.47 -16.42
CA LYS A 332 8.66 -13.50 -15.36
C LYS A 332 10.02 -13.66 -14.70
N GLU A 333 11.05 -13.86 -15.51
CA GLU A 333 12.42 -14.08 -15.04
C GLU A 333 12.96 -12.85 -14.32
N ALA A 334 12.78 -11.66 -14.89
CA ALA A 334 13.28 -10.42 -14.32
C ALA A 334 12.56 -10.06 -13.01
N SER A 335 11.25 -10.28 -12.91
CA SER A 335 10.48 -10.04 -11.69
C SER A 335 10.91 -10.98 -10.56
N GLN A 336 11.10 -12.27 -10.86
CA GLN A 336 11.61 -13.24 -9.88
C GLN A 336 13.03 -12.88 -9.43
N ARG A 337 13.91 -12.50 -10.36
CA ARG A 337 15.29 -12.13 -10.05
C ARG A 337 15.36 -10.90 -9.16
N LEU A 338 14.67 -9.82 -9.54
CA LEU A 338 14.66 -8.59 -8.76
C LEU A 338 14.03 -8.78 -7.37
N THR A 339 12.99 -9.63 -7.26
CA THR A 339 12.44 -10.04 -5.96
C THR A 339 13.52 -10.68 -5.08
N GLY A 340 14.28 -11.63 -5.64
CA GLY A 340 15.36 -12.32 -4.94
C GLY A 340 16.49 -11.38 -4.53
N ASP A 341 16.89 -10.46 -5.41
CA ASP A 341 17.96 -9.49 -5.16
C ASP A 341 17.58 -8.53 -4.02
N ILE A 342 16.41 -7.88 -4.11
CA ILE A 342 15.95 -6.93 -3.08
C ILE A 342 15.80 -7.63 -1.72
N MET A 343 15.12 -8.78 -1.68
CA MET A 343 14.92 -9.50 -0.43
C MET A 343 16.23 -10.04 0.15
N THR A 344 17.21 -10.42 -0.68
CA THR A 344 18.53 -10.85 -0.17
C THR A 344 19.29 -9.68 0.46
N ILE A 345 19.29 -8.51 -0.19
CA ILE A 345 19.86 -7.27 0.37
C ILE A 345 19.23 -6.94 1.73
N GLN A 346 17.89 -7.04 1.82
CA GLN A 346 17.15 -6.83 3.06
C GLN A 346 17.54 -7.87 4.13
N ALA A 347 17.59 -9.16 3.78
CA ALA A 347 17.94 -10.26 4.70
C ALA A 347 19.34 -10.11 5.31
N GLU A 348 20.29 -9.61 4.51
CA GLU A 348 21.67 -9.38 4.91
C GLU A 348 21.87 -8.05 5.64
N GLY A 349 20.85 -7.18 5.65
CA GLY A 349 20.96 -5.83 6.21
C GLY A 349 21.99 -4.97 5.47
N SER A 350 22.22 -5.24 4.18
CA SER A 350 23.32 -4.65 3.42
C SER A 350 22.97 -3.26 2.89
N TYR A 351 23.19 -2.24 3.73
CA TYR A 351 22.93 -0.84 3.37
C TYR A 351 23.69 -0.42 2.09
N GLU A 352 24.96 -0.81 1.94
CA GLU A 352 25.77 -0.43 0.77
C GLU A 352 25.23 -1.04 -0.53
N GLN A 353 24.74 -2.28 -0.51
CA GLN A 353 24.11 -2.87 -1.70
C GLN A 353 22.77 -2.22 -2.02
N ALA A 354 21.95 -1.90 -1.01
CA ALA A 354 20.72 -1.15 -1.21
C ALA A 354 20.99 0.22 -1.84
N LYS A 355 22.00 0.92 -1.33
CA LYS A 355 22.44 2.22 -1.87
C LYS A 355 22.88 2.12 -3.31
N ALA A 356 23.77 1.17 -3.63
CA ALA A 356 24.26 0.96 -4.99
C ALA A 356 23.12 0.60 -5.96
N LEU A 357 22.15 -0.20 -5.53
CA LEU A 357 20.97 -0.54 -6.35
C LEU A 357 20.12 0.70 -6.64
N LEU A 358 19.82 1.51 -5.62
CA LEU A 358 19.03 2.73 -5.77
C LEU A 358 19.76 3.77 -6.62
N GLU A 359 21.05 4.03 -6.38
CA GLU A 359 21.85 4.99 -7.16
C GLU A 359 21.92 4.62 -8.65
N LYS A 360 21.99 3.32 -8.95
CA LYS A 360 22.03 2.84 -10.34
C LYS A 360 20.69 3.02 -11.08
N TYR A 361 19.57 2.73 -10.40
CA TYR A 361 18.29 2.56 -11.08
C TYR A 361 17.26 3.65 -10.79
N VAL A 362 17.42 4.48 -9.76
CA VAL A 362 16.46 5.56 -9.43
C VAL A 362 16.77 6.81 -10.24
N VAL A 363 16.53 6.73 -11.54
CA VAL A 363 16.74 7.83 -12.50
C VAL A 363 15.65 7.83 -13.56
N ILE A 364 15.28 9.03 -14.05
CA ILE A 364 14.41 9.14 -15.21
C ILE A 364 15.27 9.05 -16.49
N ARG A 365 15.25 7.89 -17.15
CA ARG A 365 16.00 7.65 -18.39
C ARG A 365 15.31 8.29 -19.61
N PRO A 366 16.02 8.58 -20.71
CA PRO A 366 15.48 9.30 -21.87
C PRO A 366 14.20 8.70 -22.48
N GLU A 367 14.12 7.38 -22.57
CA GLU A 367 12.98 6.65 -23.13
C GLU A 367 11.74 6.81 -22.24
N MET A 368 11.92 6.65 -20.93
CA MET A 368 10.86 6.91 -19.94
C MET A 368 10.43 8.37 -19.99
N LYS A 369 11.38 9.31 -20.03
CA LYS A 369 11.11 10.75 -20.09
C LYS A 369 10.27 11.11 -21.32
N THR A 370 10.57 10.54 -22.47
CA THR A 370 9.85 10.81 -23.72
C THR A 370 8.38 10.46 -23.62
N VAL A 371 8.04 9.38 -22.90
CA VAL A 371 6.64 9.03 -22.63
C VAL A 371 6.05 9.95 -21.57
N LEU A 372 6.76 10.21 -20.46
CA LEU A 372 6.28 11.10 -19.39
C LEU A 372 5.95 12.51 -19.89
N ASP A 373 6.75 13.05 -20.81
CA ASP A 373 6.54 14.38 -21.43
C ASP A 373 5.22 14.44 -22.24
N LYS A 374 4.66 13.29 -22.66
CA LYS A 374 3.37 13.21 -23.36
C LYS A 374 2.18 13.02 -22.40
N LEU A 375 2.43 12.83 -21.10
CA LEU A 375 1.39 12.56 -20.09
C LEU A 375 0.98 13.82 -19.30
N THR A 376 1.43 15.01 -19.70
CA THR A 376 1.20 16.27 -18.97
C THR A 376 -0.27 16.63 -18.83
N ASP A 377 -1.09 16.24 -19.82
CA ASP A 377 -2.53 16.55 -19.85
C ASP A 377 -3.38 15.51 -19.10
N ILE A 378 -2.77 14.40 -18.69
CA ILE A 378 -3.45 13.39 -17.86
C ILE A 378 -3.35 13.84 -16.41
N PRO A 379 -4.42 13.78 -15.59
CA PRO A 379 -4.31 14.08 -14.18
C PRO A 379 -3.28 13.17 -13.47
N THR A 380 -2.62 13.67 -12.44
CA THR A 380 -1.72 12.84 -11.60
C THR A 380 -2.52 11.91 -10.70
N ASP A 381 -3.65 12.41 -10.17
CA ASP A 381 -4.55 11.64 -9.32
C ASP A 381 -5.99 12.20 -9.38
N ILE A 382 -6.84 11.81 -8.44
CA ILE A 382 -8.25 12.19 -8.40
C ILE A 382 -8.53 13.19 -7.27
N ALA A 383 -9.53 14.04 -7.47
CA ALA A 383 -10.09 14.91 -6.43
C ALA A 383 -11.54 14.43 -6.14
N PRO A 384 -11.80 13.74 -5.02
CA PRO A 384 -13.09 13.12 -4.80
C PRO A 384 -14.16 14.15 -4.42
N SER A 385 -15.37 13.92 -4.92
CA SER A 385 -16.60 14.57 -4.48
C SER A 385 -17.54 13.53 -3.88
N PHE A 386 -18.19 13.85 -2.77
CA PHE A 386 -19.00 12.91 -1.99
C PHE A 386 -20.47 13.35 -1.91
N PRO A 387 -21.19 13.45 -3.06
CA PRO A 387 -22.56 13.97 -3.08
C PRO A 387 -23.56 13.13 -2.28
N LEU A 388 -23.28 11.83 -2.08
CA LEU A 388 -24.09 10.96 -1.22
C LEU A 388 -24.07 11.43 0.24
N VAL A 389 -22.96 11.99 0.71
CA VAL A 389 -22.83 12.48 2.09
C VAL A 389 -23.73 13.69 2.32
N ASP A 390 -23.91 14.53 1.31
CA ASP A 390 -24.83 15.68 1.38
C ASP A 390 -26.30 15.24 1.45
N GLN A 391 -26.63 14.01 1.06
CA GLN A 391 -27.96 13.41 1.19
C GLN A 391 -28.16 12.65 2.50
N LEU A 392 -27.07 12.25 3.16
CA LEU A 392 -27.08 11.47 4.41
C LEU A 392 -27.04 12.34 5.68
N LYS A 393 -26.59 13.60 5.56
CA LYS A 393 -26.64 14.63 6.61
C LYS A 393 -28.01 15.30 6.64
#